data_AF-A0A919ENE7-F1
#
_entry.id   AF-A0A919ENE7-F1
#
_cell.length_a   1.000
_cell.length_b   1.000
_cell.length_c   1.000
_cell.angle_alpha   90.00
_cell.angle_beta   90.00
_cell.angle_gamma   90.00
#
_symmetry.space_group_name_H-M   'P 1'
#
loop_
_entity.id
_entity.type
_entity.pdbx_description
1 polymer ?
#
loop_
_entity_poly.entity_id
_entity_poly.type
_entity_poly.pdbx_seq_one_letter_code
_entity_poly.pdbx_strand_id
1 'polypeptide(L)'
;MPGMEPLSLRTPSRRTLLGAALAGAASLVPLASPGAPARAADGLVPVLPAPTGPHPVGHARHFLTDPARTDPWDPALGARQVVVSVVYPARTAAGLPRVPQLTAGEAKAFGAIAPLSRGLPAAGVDWAGTLTHAHAGAPPLPGRRPVVLYTPGGGDARTLGTGLAEDLASHGAVVVLVDHPGEASQVELADGTVRETVLYGPPDPATFRTMADTRVADLRLVLDRLGELPAAGITDPRRTAVCGHSAGGTAAALLAARDPRVRAVANLEGYLDLEPWPGHRPLLLLRTDGFEGAARIESSWAGLRARRRTLRGANHWAFTDLAAVVPRLHAAGLVPRAVRDGLVGPGDAAAATAAVRHELRGFLGRELGGFRAGAPGRVRR
;
A
#
# COMPACT_ATOMS: atom_id res chain seq x y z
N MET A 1 42.80 3.78 -30.83
CA MET A 1 43.40 3.07 -29.67
C MET A 1 42.84 3.67 -28.40
N PRO A 2 42.53 2.88 -27.33
CA PRO A 2 42.20 1.46 -27.23
C PRO A 2 40.65 1.31 -27.02
N GLY A 3 39.96 0.19 -27.21
CA GLY A 3 40.31 -1.22 -27.05
C GLY A 3 39.39 -1.80 -25.95
N MET A 4 38.17 -2.22 -26.32
CA MET A 4 37.30 -3.00 -25.43
C MET A 4 37.69 -4.48 -25.55
N GLU A 5 38.16 -5.07 -24.45
CA GLU A 5 38.17 -6.52 -24.23
C GLU A 5 37.08 -6.90 -23.22
N PRO A 6 36.32 -7.99 -23.44
CA PRO A 6 35.35 -8.50 -22.49
C PRO A 6 36.01 -9.38 -21.42
N LEU A 7 35.71 -9.11 -20.14
CA LEU A 7 36.15 -9.94 -19.03
C LEU A 7 35.37 -11.27 -18.97
N SER A 8 36.15 -12.33 -19.11
CA SER A 8 35.79 -13.74 -19.12
C SER A 8 35.23 -14.24 -17.78
N LEU A 9 34.11 -14.98 -17.86
CA LEU A 9 33.50 -15.76 -16.77
C LEU A 9 34.39 -16.97 -16.43
N ARG A 10 34.89 -17.06 -15.20
CA ARG A 10 35.56 -18.26 -14.67
C ARG A 10 34.59 -19.11 -13.85
N THR A 11 34.30 -20.31 -14.36
CA THR A 11 33.73 -21.45 -13.62
C THR A 11 34.82 -22.16 -12.81
N PRO A 12 34.54 -22.66 -11.59
CA PRO A 12 35.48 -23.54 -10.89
C PRO A 12 35.26 -25.01 -11.29
N SER A 13 36.36 -25.66 -11.68
CA SER A 13 36.41 -27.09 -12.02
C SER A 13 36.54 -27.96 -10.76
N ARG A 14 35.80 -29.06 -10.75
CA ARG A 14 35.97 -30.17 -9.80
C ARG A 14 37.22 -30.97 -10.18
N ARG A 15 38.08 -31.29 -9.21
CA ARG A 15 38.81 -32.57 -9.17
C ARG A 15 39.33 -32.92 -7.77
N THR A 16 38.71 -33.97 -7.27
CA THR A 16 38.98 -34.90 -6.16
C THR A 16 40.29 -35.70 -6.43
N LEU A 17 41.11 -36.24 -5.50
CA LEU A 17 40.90 -37.35 -4.54
C LEU A 17 42.20 -37.71 -3.75
N LEU A 18 42.00 -38.28 -2.54
CA LEU A 18 42.70 -39.40 -1.83
C LEU A 18 44.20 -39.28 -1.46
N GLY A 19 44.74 -39.79 -0.34
CA GLY A 19 44.39 -40.66 0.81
C GLY A 19 45.66 -40.73 1.72
N ALA A 20 45.77 -41.28 2.94
CA ALA A 20 45.08 -42.37 3.64
C ALA A 20 45.46 -42.43 5.16
N ALA A 21 44.51 -42.93 5.98
CA ALA A 21 44.66 -43.94 7.08
C ALA A 21 45.44 -43.61 8.38
N LEU A 22 45.12 -44.10 9.60
CA LEU A 22 44.07 -44.94 10.22
C LEU A 22 44.22 -44.84 11.77
N ALA A 23 43.21 -45.37 12.51
CA ALA A 23 43.08 -45.62 13.97
C ALA A 23 42.21 -44.58 14.73
N GLY A 24 41.15 -44.91 15.47
CA GLY A 24 40.64 -46.18 16.00
C GLY A 24 40.33 -46.03 17.49
N ALA A 25 39.06 -45.79 17.88
CA ALA A 25 38.46 -46.13 19.18
C ALA A 25 36.99 -45.66 19.22
N ALA A 26 36.07 -46.60 19.42
CA ALA A 26 34.65 -46.35 19.63
C ALA A 26 34.40 -45.91 21.08
N SER A 27 33.64 -44.84 21.27
CA SER A 27 33.10 -44.44 22.57
C SER A 27 31.60 -44.17 22.41
N LEU A 28 30.79 -44.96 23.11
CA LEU A 28 29.35 -44.87 23.15
C LEU A 28 28.94 -43.58 23.89
N VAL A 29 28.44 -42.60 23.14
CA VAL A 29 27.77 -41.41 23.71
C VAL A 29 26.29 -41.76 23.91
N PRO A 30 25.68 -41.46 25.07
CA PRO A 30 24.26 -41.71 25.29
C PRO A 30 23.42 -40.90 24.29
N LEU A 31 22.47 -41.56 23.62
CA LEU A 31 21.47 -40.91 22.80
C LEU A 31 20.68 -39.92 23.68
N ALA A 32 20.97 -38.63 23.52
CA ALA A 32 20.10 -37.59 24.02
C ALA A 32 18.72 -37.81 23.40
N SER A 33 17.68 -37.88 24.25
CA SER A 33 16.30 -37.87 23.80
C SER A 33 16.12 -36.71 22.81
N PRO A 34 15.39 -36.88 21.70
CA PRO A 34 15.07 -35.75 20.83
C PRO A 34 14.35 -34.73 21.70
N GLY A 35 15.03 -33.62 22.00
CA GLY A 35 14.39 -32.47 22.61
C GLY A 35 13.17 -32.15 21.78
N ALA A 36 12.03 -31.91 22.45
CA ALA A 36 10.83 -31.42 21.79
C ALA A 36 11.25 -30.35 20.79
N PRO A 37 10.72 -30.36 19.55
CA PRO A 37 11.12 -29.40 18.54
C PRO A 37 11.01 -28.03 19.18
N ALA A 38 12.14 -27.33 19.26
CA ALA A 38 12.11 -25.92 19.59
C ALA A 38 11.10 -25.31 18.62
N ARG A 39 9.97 -24.81 19.14
CA ARG A 39 9.07 -23.99 18.34
C ARG A 39 9.98 -22.99 17.64
N ALA A 40 10.05 -23.05 16.31
CA ALA A 40 10.60 -21.95 15.54
C ALA A 40 9.95 -20.70 16.13
N ALA A 41 10.75 -19.77 16.63
CA ALA A 41 10.19 -18.58 17.26
C ALA A 41 9.29 -17.91 16.22
N ASP A 42 7.98 -17.96 16.44
CA ASP A 42 7.01 -17.40 15.49
C ASP A 42 7.40 -15.93 15.26
N GLY A 43 7.58 -15.54 14.00
CA GLY A 43 7.99 -14.18 13.64
C GLY A 43 7.02 -13.15 14.23
N LEU A 44 7.49 -11.93 14.48
CA LEU A 44 6.62 -10.86 14.95
C LEU A 44 5.50 -10.65 13.92
N VAL A 45 4.24 -10.77 14.35
CA VAL A 45 3.07 -10.47 13.52
C VAL A 45 2.72 -8.98 13.66
N PRO A 46 2.81 -8.17 12.59
CA PRO A 46 2.33 -6.80 12.59
C PRO A 46 0.84 -6.70 12.93
N VAL A 47 0.45 -5.56 13.53
CA VAL A 47 -0.96 -5.30 13.89
C VAL A 47 -1.37 -3.94 13.33
N LEU A 48 -2.45 -3.93 12.57
CA LEU A 48 -3.03 -2.70 12.02
C LEU A 48 -3.94 -1.99 13.05
N PRO A 49 -4.00 -0.65 13.06
CA PRO A 49 -4.85 0.09 13.98
C PRO A 49 -6.33 -0.13 13.66
N ALA A 50 -7.15 -0.37 14.68
CA ALA A 50 -8.59 -0.55 14.51
C ALA A 50 -9.24 0.66 13.79
N PRO A 51 -10.23 0.43 12.93
CA PRO A 51 -11.07 1.49 12.40
C PRO A 51 -11.87 2.14 13.53
N THR A 52 -12.18 3.43 13.37
CA THR A 52 -12.81 4.22 14.46
C THR A 52 -14.28 4.54 14.22
N GLY A 53 -14.84 4.10 13.09
CA GLY A 53 -16.24 4.30 12.75
C GLY A 53 -17.16 3.24 13.36
N PRO A 54 -18.48 3.48 13.32
CA PRO A 54 -19.47 2.63 13.98
C PRO A 54 -19.81 1.34 13.19
N HIS A 55 -19.39 1.23 11.94
CA HIS A 55 -19.77 0.11 11.08
C HIS A 55 -18.68 -0.96 11.05
N PRO A 56 -19.05 -2.26 11.17
CA PRO A 56 -18.14 -3.32 10.79
C PRO A 56 -17.80 -3.19 9.30
N VAL A 57 -16.68 -3.78 8.88
CA VAL A 57 -16.14 -3.58 7.54
C VAL A 57 -16.09 -4.92 6.80
N GLY A 58 -16.56 -4.93 5.55
CA GLY A 58 -16.40 -6.03 4.63
C GLY A 58 -15.22 -5.79 3.67
N HIS A 59 -14.61 -6.87 3.20
CA HIS A 59 -13.53 -6.82 2.21
C HIS A 59 -13.76 -7.87 1.12
N ALA A 60 -13.50 -7.49 -0.13
CA ALA A 60 -13.47 -8.40 -1.28
C ALA A 60 -12.38 -7.96 -2.27
N ARG A 61 -11.68 -8.94 -2.85
CA ARG A 61 -10.75 -8.70 -3.97
C ARG A 61 -11.49 -8.87 -5.29
N HIS A 62 -11.10 -8.12 -6.30
CA HIS A 62 -11.64 -8.23 -7.65
C HIS A 62 -10.54 -7.95 -8.67
N PHE A 63 -10.66 -8.58 -9.83
CA PHE A 63 -9.65 -8.55 -10.89
C PHE A 63 -10.30 -7.96 -12.14
N LEU A 64 -9.66 -6.95 -12.72
CA LEU A 64 -10.09 -6.32 -13.95
C LEU A 64 -9.03 -6.55 -15.02
N THR A 65 -9.48 -6.83 -16.24
CA THR A 65 -8.63 -6.88 -17.42
C THR A 65 -9.12 -5.83 -18.40
N ASP A 66 -8.20 -5.00 -18.87
CA ASP A 66 -8.42 -4.01 -19.92
C ASP A 66 -7.90 -4.55 -21.25
N PRO A 67 -8.78 -5.08 -22.12
CA PRO A 67 -8.36 -5.62 -23.41
C PRO A 67 -7.92 -4.54 -24.40
N ALA A 68 -8.22 -3.26 -24.13
CA ALA A 68 -7.86 -2.16 -25.02
C ALA A 68 -6.44 -1.64 -24.77
N ARG A 69 -5.80 -2.03 -23.67
CA ARG A 69 -4.44 -1.62 -23.33
C ARG A 69 -3.52 -2.82 -23.17
N THR A 70 -2.34 -2.72 -23.78
CA THR A 70 -1.24 -3.63 -23.51
C THR A 70 -0.57 -3.24 -22.19
N ASP A 71 -0.04 -4.22 -21.45
CA ASP A 71 0.76 -3.94 -20.26
C ASP A 71 1.97 -3.06 -20.61
N PRO A 72 2.14 -1.91 -19.94
CA PRO A 72 3.17 -0.93 -20.32
C PRO A 72 4.58 -1.33 -19.86
N TRP A 73 4.70 -2.31 -18.97
CA TRP A 73 5.96 -2.74 -18.38
C TRP A 73 6.47 -4.04 -18.99
N ASP A 74 5.56 -4.88 -19.48
CA ASP A 74 5.87 -6.10 -20.19
C ASP A 74 4.80 -6.41 -21.26
N PRO A 75 5.00 -5.93 -22.50
CA PRO A 75 4.04 -6.15 -23.58
C PRO A 75 3.74 -7.62 -23.89
N ALA A 76 4.63 -8.54 -23.52
CA ALA A 76 4.42 -9.97 -23.74
C ALA A 76 3.30 -10.55 -22.86
N LEU A 77 2.93 -9.87 -21.77
CA LEU A 77 1.79 -10.23 -20.93
C LEU A 77 0.43 -9.91 -21.59
N GLY A 78 0.43 -9.14 -22.69
CA GLY A 78 -0.78 -8.79 -23.42
C GLY A 78 -1.64 -7.77 -22.66
N ALA A 79 -2.92 -8.09 -22.45
CA ALA A 79 -3.90 -7.15 -21.90
C ALA A 79 -3.55 -6.70 -20.47
N ARG A 80 -3.73 -5.41 -20.20
CA ARG A 80 -3.43 -4.80 -18.90
C ARG A 80 -4.35 -5.35 -17.82
N GLN A 81 -3.77 -5.92 -16.77
CA GLN A 81 -4.50 -6.38 -15.59
C GLN A 81 -4.43 -5.32 -14.47
N VAL A 82 -5.54 -5.13 -13.77
CA VAL A 82 -5.68 -4.23 -12.61
C VAL A 82 -6.34 -5.01 -11.48
N VAL A 83 -5.71 -5.02 -10.31
CA VAL A 83 -6.24 -5.73 -9.14
C VAL A 83 -6.76 -4.69 -8.15
N VAL A 84 -7.95 -4.94 -7.60
CA VAL A 84 -8.55 -4.05 -6.60
C VAL A 84 -8.98 -4.80 -5.35
N SER A 85 -8.89 -4.11 -4.21
CA SER A 85 -9.57 -4.50 -2.97
C SER A 85 -10.69 -3.51 -2.68
N VAL A 86 -11.92 -4.01 -2.54
CA VAL A 86 -13.10 -3.21 -2.18
C VAL A 86 -13.38 -3.39 -0.70
N VAL A 87 -13.31 -2.28 0.04
CA VAL A 87 -13.54 -2.19 1.48
C VAL A 87 -14.81 -1.37 1.72
N TYR A 88 -15.79 -1.92 2.41
CA TYR A 88 -17.13 -1.33 2.49
C TYR A 88 -17.78 -1.48 3.86
N PRO A 89 -18.71 -0.58 4.27
CA PRO A 89 -19.48 -0.76 5.50
C PRO A 89 -20.35 -2.01 5.38
N ALA A 90 -20.26 -2.89 6.37
CA ALA A 90 -21.04 -4.11 6.46
C ALA A 90 -22.21 -3.96 7.45
N ARG A 91 -23.25 -4.76 7.27
CA ARG A 91 -24.38 -4.85 8.20
C ARG A 91 -23.97 -5.53 9.51
N THR A 92 -23.15 -6.56 9.40
CA THR A 92 -22.62 -7.37 10.51
C THR A 92 -21.33 -8.04 10.08
N ALA A 93 -20.49 -8.36 11.05
CA ALA A 93 -19.29 -9.19 10.89
C ALA A 93 -19.31 -10.45 11.77
N ALA A 94 -20.43 -10.70 12.47
CA ALA A 94 -20.54 -11.80 13.42
C ALA A 94 -20.32 -13.15 12.73
N GLY A 95 -19.39 -13.95 13.26
CA GLY A 95 -19.07 -15.29 12.75
C GLY A 95 -18.28 -15.31 11.43
N LEU A 96 -17.86 -14.16 10.90
CA LEU A 96 -17.13 -14.07 9.63
C LEU A 96 -15.62 -13.93 9.85
N PRO A 97 -14.78 -14.57 9.01
CA PRO A 97 -13.33 -14.50 9.16
C PRO A 97 -12.80 -13.12 8.78
N ARG A 98 -11.81 -12.64 9.55
CA ARG A 98 -10.99 -11.48 9.17
C ARG A 98 -10.10 -11.86 7.98
N VAL A 99 -9.84 -10.91 7.09
CA VAL A 99 -8.96 -11.13 5.94
C VAL A 99 -7.49 -10.85 6.32
N PRO A 100 -6.52 -11.58 5.75
CA PRO A 100 -5.13 -11.19 5.85
C PRO A 100 -4.86 -9.94 5.00
N GLN A 101 -3.91 -9.10 5.42
CA GLN A 101 -3.53 -7.88 4.71
C GLN A 101 -2.87 -8.21 3.37
N LEU A 102 -2.07 -9.27 3.34
CA LEU A 102 -1.39 -9.81 2.17
C LEU A 102 -1.86 -11.23 1.97
N THR A 103 -1.98 -11.68 0.72
CA THR A 103 -2.05 -13.13 0.47
C THR A 103 -0.74 -13.82 0.86
N ALA A 104 -0.74 -15.15 0.91
CA ALA A 104 0.49 -15.91 1.13
C ALA A 104 1.55 -15.61 0.07
N GLY A 105 1.15 -15.45 -1.20
CA GLY A 105 2.03 -15.05 -2.29
C GLY A 105 2.57 -13.64 -2.13
N GLU A 106 1.68 -12.66 -1.88
CA GLU A 106 2.06 -11.26 -1.64
C GLU A 106 2.97 -11.13 -0.41
N ALA A 107 2.71 -11.87 0.67
CA ALA A 107 3.51 -11.85 1.89
C ALA A 107 4.94 -12.37 1.66
N LYS A 108 5.07 -13.45 0.87
CA LYS A 108 6.37 -13.99 0.48
C LYS A 108 7.17 -12.98 -0.35
N ALA A 109 6.56 -12.42 -1.39
CA ALA A 109 7.22 -11.43 -2.26
C ALA A 109 7.56 -10.15 -1.49
N PHE A 110 6.65 -9.65 -0.66
CA PHE A 110 6.90 -8.48 0.19
C PHE A 110 8.08 -8.72 1.14
N GLY A 111 8.15 -9.90 1.78
CA GLY A 111 9.28 -10.27 2.64
C GLY A 111 10.64 -10.28 1.93
N ALA A 112 10.67 -10.50 0.61
CA ALA A 112 11.89 -10.44 -0.20
C ALA A 112 12.23 -9.02 -0.68
N ILE A 113 11.23 -8.22 -1.06
CA ILE A 113 11.42 -6.89 -1.66
C ILE A 113 11.54 -5.77 -0.62
N ALA A 114 10.81 -5.87 0.49
CA ALA A 114 10.78 -4.85 1.53
C ALA A 114 12.17 -4.58 2.17
N PRO A 115 13.05 -5.57 2.38
CA PRO A 115 14.42 -5.31 2.83
C PRO A 115 15.24 -4.48 1.84
N LEU A 116 15.11 -4.78 0.55
CA LEU A 116 15.87 -4.12 -0.51
C LEU A 116 15.39 -2.68 -0.75
N SER A 117 14.08 -2.47 -0.67
CA SER A 117 13.44 -1.20 -1.02
C SER A 117 13.29 -0.23 0.16
N ARG A 118 13.14 -0.75 1.39
CA ARG A 118 12.75 0.03 2.58
C ARG A 118 13.62 -0.25 3.80
N GLY A 119 14.64 -1.09 3.69
CA GLY A 119 15.48 -1.48 4.83
C GLY A 119 14.71 -2.25 5.91
N LEU A 120 13.57 -2.86 5.56
CA LEU A 120 12.80 -3.70 6.48
C LEU A 120 13.53 -5.03 6.74
N PRO A 121 13.17 -5.77 7.81
CA PRO A 121 13.88 -6.99 8.18
C PRO A 121 13.67 -8.10 7.13
N ALA A 122 14.74 -8.80 6.75
CA ALA A 122 14.66 -9.97 5.86
C ALA A 122 14.15 -11.24 6.59
N ALA A 123 14.11 -11.22 7.92
CA ALA A 123 13.62 -12.31 8.75
C ALA A 123 13.04 -11.77 10.07
N GLY A 124 12.33 -12.62 10.81
CA GLY A 124 11.77 -12.27 12.13
C GLY A 124 10.41 -11.55 12.09
N VAL A 125 9.79 -11.42 10.91
CA VAL A 125 8.44 -10.87 10.74
C VAL A 125 7.57 -11.88 10.00
N ASP A 126 6.40 -12.17 10.54
CA ASP A 126 5.36 -12.94 9.86
C ASP A 126 4.38 -11.97 9.17
N TRP A 127 4.68 -11.65 7.92
CA TRP A 127 3.84 -10.79 7.09
C TRP A 127 2.50 -11.45 6.73
N ALA A 128 2.47 -12.78 6.59
CA ALA A 128 1.27 -13.53 6.22
C ALA A 128 0.26 -13.59 7.39
N GLY A 129 0.74 -13.55 8.62
CA GLY A 129 -0.08 -13.51 9.83
C GLY A 129 -0.80 -12.19 10.10
N THR A 130 -0.49 -11.12 9.35
CA THR A 130 -1.10 -9.80 9.59
C THR A 130 -2.56 -9.79 9.14
N LEU A 131 -3.49 -9.71 10.11
CA LEU A 131 -4.93 -9.61 9.84
C LEU A 131 -5.42 -8.16 9.79
N THR A 132 -6.27 -7.85 8.83
CA THR A 132 -7.01 -6.59 8.74
C THR A 132 -8.26 -6.63 9.61
N HIS A 133 -8.95 -5.52 9.85
CA HIS A 133 -10.21 -5.48 10.64
C HIS A 133 -11.47 -5.76 9.79
N ALA A 134 -11.31 -5.96 8.49
CA ALA A 134 -12.37 -6.28 7.55
C ALA A 134 -12.61 -7.78 7.44
N HIS A 135 -13.84 -8.14 7.08
CA HIS A 135 -14.31 -9.52 7.05
C HIS A 135 -14.70 -9.97 5.64
N ALA A 136 -14.30 -11.18 5.28
CA ALA A 136 -14.73 -11.80 4.04
C ALA A 136 -16.20 -12.22 4.12
N GLY A 137 -16.94 -12.03 3.03
CA GLY A 137 -18.35 -12.43 2.93
C GLY A 137 -19.33 -11.59 3.75
N ALA A 138 -18.88 -10.47 4.34
CA ALA A 138 -19.75 -9.61 5.13
C ALA A 138 -20.80 -8.93 4.24
N PRO A 139 -22.12 -9.03 4.57
CA PRO A 139 -23.15 -8.44 3.72
C PRO A 139 -23.05 -6.90 3.77
N PRO A 140 -23.04 -6.21 2.61
CA PRO A 140 -22.97 -4.75 2.57
C PRO A 140 -24.09 -4.08 3.37
N LEU A 141 -23.77 -2.99 4.06
CA LEU A 141 -24.74 -2.15 4.75
C LEU A 141 -25.56 -1.38 3.71
N PRO A 142 -26.91 -1.54 3.66
CA PRO A 142 -27.74 -0.89 2.65
C PRO A 142 -27.60 0.64 2.61
N GLY A 143 -27.98 1.20 1.47
CA GLY A 143 -27.96 2.64 1.19
C GLY A 143 -26.95 3.02 0.11
N ARG A 144 -27.01 4.28 -0.36
CA ARG A 144 -26.10 4.81 -1.39
C ARG A 144 -24.91 5.52 -0.74
N ARG A 145 -23.72 4.98 -0.93
CA ARG A 145 -22.47 5.35 -0.25
C ARG A 145 -21.51 6.07 -1.21
N PRO A 146 -20.75 7.06 -0.74
CA PRO A 146 -19.71 7.68 -1.55
C PRO A 146 -18.62 6.66 -1.88
N VAL A 147 -17.98 6.82 -3.03
CA VAL A 147 -16.86 5.98 -3.48
C VAL A 147 -15.56 6.76 -3.30
N VAL A 148 -14.54 6.12 -2.74
CA VAL A 148 -13.19 6.67 -2.65
C VAL A 148 -12.26 5.69 -3.34
N LEU A 149 -11.69 6.10 -4.48
CA LEU A 149 -10.56 5.36 -5.04
C LEU A 149 -9.31 5.72 -4.25
N TYR A 150 -8.55 4.71 -3.83
CA TYR A 150 -7.24 4.88 -3.23
C TYR A 150 -6.17 4.33 -4.19
N THR A 151 -5.15 5.14 -4.46
CA THR A 151 -3.97 4.73 -5.25
C THR A 151 -2.70 4.88 -4.40
N PRO A 152 -1.88 3.81 -4.29
CA PRO A 152 -0.69 3.78 -3.42
C PRO A 152 0.47 4.62 -3.99
N GLY A 153 1.58 4.72 -3.25
CA GLY A 153 2.84 5.27 -3.77
C GLY A 153 3.45 4.45 -4.91
N GLY A 154 4.47 5.02 -5.56
CA GLY A 154 5.29 4.27 -6.53
C GLY A 154 6.06 3.16 -5.82
N GLY A 155 6.02 1.93 -6.33
CA GLY A 155 6.64 0.78 -5.64
C GLY A 155 5.87 0.29 -4.41
N ASP A 156 4.76 0.92 -4.02
CA ASP A 156 3.87 0.45 -2.95
C ASP A 156 2.71 -0.37 -3.55
N ALA A 157 2.31 -1.44 -2.87
CA ALA A 157 1.09 -2.17 -3.20
C ALA A 157 -0.15 -1.54 -2.53
N ARG A 158 -1.34 -1.81 -3.08
CA ARG A 158 -2.65 -1.34 -2.58
C ARG A 158 -2.87 -1.68 -1.10
N THR A 159 -2.27 -2.78 -0.65
CA THR A 159 -2.39 -3.35 0.70
C THR A 159 -1.76 -2.48 1.78
N LEU A 160 -0.85 -1.55 1.43
CA LEU A 160 -0.32 -0.56 2.36
C LEU A 160 -1.30 0.60 2.67
N GLY A 161 -2.45 0.65 1.98
CA GLY A 161 -3.54 1.59 2.27
C GLY A 161 -4.68 0.99 3.11
N THR A 162 -4.52 -0.23 3.63
CA THR A 162 -5.61 -1.01 4.24
C THR A 162 -6.19 -0.29 5.46
N GLY A 163 -5.35 0.16 6.39
CA GLY A 163 -5.81 0.81 7.62
C GLY A 163 -6.55 2.12 7.36
N LEU A 164 -6.21 2.84 6.29
CA LEU A 164 -6.95 4.05 5.88
C LEU A 164 -8.30 3.68 5.25
N ALA A 165 -8.33 2.67 4.39
CA ALA A 165 -9.55 2.20 3.74
C ALA A 165 -10.57 1.65 4.75
N GLU A 166 -10.13 0.87 5.73
CA GLU A 166 -10.99 0.34 6.78
C GLU A 166 -11.59 1.45 7.65
N ASP A 167 -10.81 2.48 7.98
CA ASP A 167 -11.34 3.61 8.74
C ASP A 167 -12.41 4.36 7.93
N LEU A 168 -12.13 4.73 6.68
CA LEU A 168 -13.11 5.39 5.82
C LEU A 168 -14.38 4.54 5.60
N ALA A 169 -14.22 3.23 5.42
CA ALA A 169 -15.34 2.31 5.24
C ALA A 169 -16.20 2.18 6.50
N SER A 170 -15.56 2.11 7.67
CA SER A 170 -16.28 2.10 8.96
C SER A 170 -17.10 3.37 9.21
N HIS A 171 -16.78 4.47 8.53
CA HIS A 171 -17.53 5.74 8.54
C HIS A 171 -18.55 5.88 7.39
N GLY A 172 -18.68 4.85 6.56
CA GLY A 172 -19.76 4.73 5.58
C GLY A 172 -19.37 4.97 4.12
N ALA A 173 -18.08 4.99 3.76
CA ALA A 173 -17.63 5.03 2.37
C ALA A 173 -17.42 3.63 1.78
N VAL A 174 -17.54 3.47 0.47
CA VAL A 174 -16.94 2.33 -0.23
C VAL A 174 -15.57 2.78 -0.72
N VAL A 175 -14.52 2.09 -0.29
CA VAL A 175 -13.14 2.39 -0.68
C VAL A 175 -12.63 1.32 -1.63
N VAL A 176 -12.10 1.71 -2.77
CA VAL A 176 -11.48 0.81 -3.75
C VAL A 176 -9.98 1.08 -3.76
N LEU A 177 -9.22 0.18 -3.15
CA LEU A 177 -7.76 0.19 -3.18
C LEU A 177 -7.31 -0.38 -4.53
N VAL A 178 -6.56 0.37 -5.32
CA VAL A 178 -6.17 -0.01 -6.69
C VAL A 178 -4.67 -0.33 -6.74
N ASP A 179 -4.34 -1.53 -7.21
CA ASP A 179 -2.97 -1.90 -7.54
C ASP A 179 -2.63 -1.60 -8.99
N HIS A 180 -1.34 -1.37 -9.22
CA HIS A 180 -0.75 -1.13 -10.52
C HIS A 180 0.35 -2.18 -10.75
N PRO A 181 0.02 -3.39 -11.29
CA PRO A 181 1.00 -4.45 -11.49
C PRO A 181 2.21 -4.01 -12.33
N GLY A 182 3.39 -4.55 -12.05
CA GLY A 182 4.66 -4.23 -12.72
C GLY A 182 5.40 -3.01 -12.16
N GLU A 183 4.69 -2.07 -11.51
CA GLU A 183 5.31 -0.96 -10.77
C GLU A 183 5.05 -1.00 -9.26
N ALA A 184 3.97 -1.63 -8.80
CA ALA A 184 3.78 -1.98 -7.39
C ALA A 184 4.80 -3.05 -6.97
N SER A 185 5.21 -3.06 -5.70
CA SER A 185 6.22 -4.02 -5.22
C SER A 185 5.81 -5.47 -5.48
N GLN A 186 4.54 -5.82 -5.21
CA GLN A 186 3.99 -7.13 -5.51
C GLN A 186 2.46 -7.05 -5.63
N VAL A 187 1.91 -7.82 -6.57
CA VAL A 187 0.46 -7.96 -6.75
C VAL A 187 0.13 -9.41 -7.12
N GLU A 188 -0.75 -10.08 -6.37
CA GLU A 188 -1.27 -11.39 -6.80
C GLU A 188 -2.35 -11.20 -7.88
N LEU A 189 -2.15 -11.83 -9.04
CA LEU A 189 -3.05 -11.77 -10.20
C LEU A 189 -4.16 -12.83 -10.11
N ALA A 190 -5.11 -12.79 -11.06
CA ALA A 190 -6.29 -13.67 -11.05
C ALA A 190 -5.94 -15.16 -11.15
N ASP A 191 -4.81 -15.49 -11.76
CA ASP A 191 -4.29 -16.86 -11.91
C ASP A 191 -3.47 -17.33 -10.68
N GLY A 192 -3.34 -16.49 -9.65
CA GLY A 192 -2.57 -16.77 -8.44
C GLY A 192 -1.07 -16.49 -8.56
N THR A 193 -0.58 -16.05 -9.74
CA THR A 193 0.82 -15.62 -9.88
C THR A 193 1.03 -14.28 -9.17
N VAL A 194 2.23 -14.08 -8.61
CA VAL A 194 2.59 -12.80 -7.98
C VAL A 194 3.44 -12.01 -8.96
N ARG A 195 2.89 -10.90 -9.43
CA ARG A 195 3.60 -9.93 -10.27
C ARG A 195 4.40 -8.99 -9.38
N GLU A 196 5.71 -9.16 -9.38
CA GLU A 196 6.65 -8.26 -8.70
C GLU A 196 6.98 -7.02 -9.58
N THR A 197 7.52 -5.98 -8.95
CA THR A 197 8.00 -4.78 -9.65
C THR A 197 9.09 -5.12 -10.66
N VAL A 198 9.05 -4.46 -11.82
CA VAL A 198 10.18 -4.43 -12.78
C VAL A 198 10.94 -3.10 -12.72
N LEU A 199 10.48 -2.17 -11.90
CA LEU A 199 11.10 -0.86 -11.68
C LEU A 199 12.00 -0.94 -10.45
N TYR A 200 13.28 -0.63 -10.65
CA TYR A 200 14.31 -0.64 -9.60
C TYR A 200 14.99 0.72 -9.52
N GLY A 201 15.04 1.28 -8.30
CA GLY A 201 15.58 2.62 -8.05
C GLY A 201 14.59 3.75 -8.37
N PRO A 202 15.01 5.02 -8.19
CA PRO A 202 14.18 6.17 -8.50
C PRO A 202 13.87 6.23 -10.01
N PRO A 203 12.61 6.39 -10.43
CA PRO A 203 12.27 6.47 -11.83
C PRO A 203 12.80 7.77 -12.45
N ASP A 204 13.34 7.68 -13.67
CA ASP A 204 13.60 8.86 -14.48
C ASP A 204 12.29 9.58 -14.87
N PRO A 205 12.33 10.82 -15.40
CA PRO A 205 11.13 11.57 -15.74
C PRO A 205 10.20 10.88 -16.76
N ALA A 206 10.74 10.13 -17.72
CA ALA A 206 9.94 9.44 -18.72
C ALA A 206 9.23 8.24 -18.11
N THR A 207 9.95 7.43 -17.32
CA THR A 207 9.40 6.33 -16.54
C THR A 207 8.31 6.82 -15.59
N PHE A 208 8.55 7.91 -14.87
CA PHE A 208 7.55 8.50 -13.97
C PHE A 208 6.31 9.01 -14.71
N ARG A 209 6.47 9.57 -15.93
CA ARG A 209 5.32 9.94 -16.77
C ARG A 209 4.53 8.71 -17.21
N THR A 210 5.20 7.64 -17.66
CA THR A 210 4.55 6.36 -18.00
C THR A 210 3.80 5.79 -16.81
N MET A 211 4.38 5.82 -15.60
CA MET A 211 3.70 5.43 -14.36
C MET A 211 2.44 6.26 -14.15
N ALA A 212 2.54 7.59 -14.21
CA ALA A 212 1.41 8.49 -13.99
C ALA A 212 0.27 8.28 -14.99
N ASP A 213 0.57 8.16 -16.28
CA ASP A 213 -0.44 7.93 -17.32
C ASP A 213 -1.06 6.53 -17.21
N THR A 214 -0.26 5.50 -16.89
CA THR A 214 -0.76 4.14 -16.62
C THR A 214 -1.72 4.13 -15.45
N ARG A 215 -1.36 4.80 -14.35
CA ARG A 215 -2.21 4.90 -13.14
C ARG A 215 -3.52 5.62 -13.43
N VAL A 216 -3.49 6.72 -14.19
CA VAL A 216 -4.71 7.42 -14.61
C VAL A 216 -5.61 6.50 -15.45
N ALA A 217 -5.05 5.73 -16.37
CA ALA A 217 -5.81 4.78 -17.18
C ALA A 217 -6.37 3.61 -16.35
N ASP A 218 -5.60 3.06 -15.42
CA ASP A 218 -6.05 2.01 -14.50
C ASP A 218 -7.19 2.50 -13.59
N LEU A 219 -7.08 3.72 -13.05
CA LEU A 219 -8.15 4.31 -12.24
C LEU A 219 -9.41 4.61 -13.06
N ARG A 220 -9.27 5.03 -14.33
CA ARG A 220 -10.42 5.19 -15.25
C ARG A 220 -11.10 3.87 -15.53
N LEU A 221 -10.35 2.79 -15.76
CA LEU A 221 -10.90 1.45 -15.90
C LEU A 221 -11.72 1.08 -14.66
N VAL A 222 -11.21 1.35 -13.45
CA VAL A 222 -11.96 1.10 -12.21
C VAL A 222 -13.25 1.94 -12.16
N LEU A 223 -13.20 3.22 -12.57
CA LEU A 223 -14.40 4.07 -12.65
C LEU A 223 -15.43 3.54 -13.67
N ASP A 224 -14.98 3.06 -14.83
CA ASP A 224 -15.82 2.52 -15.90
C ASP A 224 -16.50 1.21 -15.46
N ARG A 225 -15.81 0.42 -14.63
CA ARG A 225 -16.22 -0.91 -14.17
C ARG A 225 -16.76 -0.92 -12.73
N LEU A 226 -17.07 0.25 -12.15
CA LEU A 226 -17.61 0.35 -10.77
C LEU A 226 -18.85 -0.53 -10.54
N GLY A 227 -19.68 -0.70 -11.57
CA GLY A 227 -20.90 -1.52 -11.50
C GLY A 227 -20.65 -3.03 -11.36
N GLU A 228 -19.43 -3.49 -11.64
CA GLU A 228 -19.04 -4.91 -11.59
C GLU A 228 -18.32 -5.27 -10.28
N LEU A 229 -17.90 -4.25 -9.53
CA LEU A 229 -17.16 -4.46 -8.30
C LEU A 229 -18.05 -5.05 -7.19
N PRO A 230 -17.46 -5.79 -6.23
CA PRO A 230 -18.14 -6.16 -5.00
C PRO A 230 -18.79 -4.94 -4.33
N ALA A 231 -19.98 -5.14 -3.76
CA ALA A 231 -20.77 -4.07 -3.14
C ALA A 231 -21.18 -2.91 -4.09
N ALA A 232 -21.10 -3.08 -5.42
CA ALA A 232 -21.56 -2.08 -6.40
C ALA A 232 -22.98 -1.57 -6.12
N GLY A 233 -23.88 -2.45 -5.67
CA GLY A 233 -25.28 -2.12 -5.35
C GLY A 233 -25.48 -1.06 -4.25
N ILE A 234 -24.45 -0.77 -3.44
CA ILE A 234 -24.49 0.29 -2.42
C ILE A 234 -23.70 1.55 -2.82
N THR A 235 -23.11 1.60 -4.01
CA THR A 235 -22.29 2.75 -4.45
C THR A 235 -23.15 3.90 -5.01
N ASP A 236 -22.67 5.13 -4.85
CA ASP A 236 -23.14 6.31 -5.60
C ASP A 236 -21.96 6.90 -6.40
N PRO A 237 -21.81 6.53 -7.68
CA PRO A 237 -20.72 7.02 -8.53
C PRO A 237 -20.68 8.55 -8.70
N ARG A 238 -21.79 9.26 -8.42
CA ARG A 238 -21.84 10.74 -8.45
C ARG A 238 -21.14 11.38 -7.24
N ARG A 239 -20.76 10.57 -6.26
CA ARG A 239 -20.09 10.95 -5.01
C ARG A 239 -18.74 10.24 -4.94
N THR A 240 -17.92 10.43 -5.98
CA THR A 240 -16.62 9.81 -6.12
C THR A 240 -15.49 10.79 -5.81
N ALA A 241 -14.57 10.39 -4.95
CA ALA A 241 -13.29 11.07 -4.75
C ALA A 241 -12.13 10.12 -5.05
N VAL A 242 -10.95 10.71 -5.21
CA VAL A 242 -9.70 9.96 -5.33
C VAL A 242 -8.74 10.45 -4.25
N CYS A 243 -8.15 9.51 -3.53
CA CYS A 243 -7.11 9.73 -2.55
C CYS A 243 -5.84 9.01 -3.02
N GLY A 244 -4.70 9.66 -2.96
CA GLY A 244 -3.46 9.04 -3.40
C GLY A 244 -2.26 9.45 -2.58
N HIS A 245 -1.34 8.50 -2.36
CA HIS A 245 -0.06 8.73 -1.70
C HIS A 245 1.06 8.82 -2.73
N SER A 246 1.99 9.78 -2.56
CA SER A 246 3.18 9.92 -3.42
C SER A 246 2.83 9.94 -4.91
N ALA A 247 3.37 9.04 -5.73
CA ALA A 247 2.99 8.89 -7.15
C ALA A 247 1.47 8.71 -7.37
N GLY A 248 0.77 8.06 -6.43
CA GLY A 248 -0.69 7.96 -6.42
C GLY A 248 -1.36 9.32 -6.19
N GLY A 249 -0.77 10.21 -5.39
CA GLY A 249 -1.26 11.58 -5.21
C GLY A 249 -1.19 12.40 -6.49
N THR A 250 -0.10 12.24 -7.26
CA THR A 250 0.05 12.79 -8.61
C THR A 250 -1.01 12.22 -9.56
N ALA A 251 -1.17 10.89 -9.61
CA ALA A 251 -2.16 10.23 -10.46
C ALA A 251 -3.61 10.63 -10.10
N ALA A 252 -3.92 10.79 -8.81
CA ALA A 252 -5.23 11.24 -8.34
C ALA A 252 -5.58 12.64 -8.87
N ALA A 253 -4.62 13.56 -8.84
CA ALA A 253 -4.79 14.90 -9.37
C ALA A 253 -4.92 14.91 -10.90
N LEU A 254 -4.07 14.16 -11.62
CA LEU A 254 -4.16 14.04 -13.07
C LEU A 254 -5.49 13.43 -13.50
N LEU A 255 -5.97 12.38 -12.81
CA LEU A 255 -7.27 11.80 -13.09
C LEU A 255 -8.38 12.83 -12.92
N ALA A 256 -8.39 13.58 -11.82
CA ALA A 256 -9.43 14.58 -11.57
C ALA A 256 -9.40 15.75 -12.56
N ALA A 257 -8.22 16.07 -13.10
CA ALA A 257 -8.09 17.05 -14.17
C ALA A 257 -8.66 16.54 -15.51
N ARG A 258 -8.59 15.22 -15.74
CA ARG A 258 -8.92 14.59 -17.02
C ARG A 258 -10.26 13.82 -17.02
N ASP A 259 -10.91 13.63 -15.88
CA ASP A 259 -12.15 12.86 -15.76
C ASP A 259 -13.20 13.58 -14.89
N PRO A 260 -14.37 13.95 -15.46
CA PRO A 260 -15.34 14.77 -14.77
C PRO A 260 -16.08 14.04 -13.64
N ARG A 261 -15.98 12.71 -13.55
CA ARG A 261 -16.62 11.90 -12.50
C ARG A 261 -15.99 12.10 -11.12
N VAL A 262 -14.75 12.57 -11.07
CA VAL A 262 -14.06 12.84 -9.80
C VAL A 262 -14.52 14.19 -9.23
N ARG A 263 -15.10 14.14 -8.03
CA ARG A 263 -15.67 15.31 -7.35
C ARG A 263 -14.70 15.98 -6.38
N ALA A 264 -13.77 15.24 -5.80
CA ALA A 264 -12.79 15.75 -4.84
C ALA A 264 -11.50 14.93 -4.87
N VAL A 265 -10.38 15.57 -4.53
CA VAL A 265 -9.05 14.93 -4.52
C VAL A 265 -8.37 15.16 -3.19
N ALA A 266 -7.81 14.09 -2.63
CA ALA A 266 -6.85 14.17 -1.54
C ALA A 266 -5.49 13.66 -2.01
N ASN A 267 -4.50 14.55 -2.04
CA ASN A 267 -3.14 14.24 -2.40
C ASN A 267 -2.28 14.20 -1.12
N LEU A 268 -1.74 13.02 -0.82
CA LEU A 268 -0.85 12.74 0.30
C LEU A 268 0.59 12.73 -0.24
N GLU A 269 1.19 13.92 -0.29
CA GLU A 269 2.62 14.12 -0.63
C GLU A 269 3.05 13.69 -2.04
N GLY A 270 2.16 13.83 -3.03
CA GLY A 270 2.45 13.69 -4.46
C GLY A 270 2.73 15.02 -5.16
N TYR A 271 3.69 15.02 -6.09
CA TYR A 271 4.03 16.20 -6.89
C TYR A 271 2.91 16.60 -7.85
N LEU A 272 2.75 17.90 -8.08
CA LEU A 272 1.76 18.48 -9.01
C LEU A 272 2.42 19.34 -10.10
N ASP A 273 3.53 18.85 -10.64
CA ASP A 273 4.37 19.54 -11.63
C ASP A 273 4.43 18.85 -13.00
N LEU A 274 3.68 17.76 -13.20
CA LEU A 274 3.55 17.10 -14.50
C LEU A 274 2.60 17.86 -15.44
N GLU A 275 1.47 18.32 -14.91
CA GLU A 275 0.46 19.11 -15.62
C GLU A 275 -0.12 20.17 -14.69
N PRO A 276 -0.50 21.35 -15.22
CA PRO A 276 -1.16 22.38 -14.42
C PRO A 276 -2.47 21.86 -13.81
N TRP A 277 -2.64 22.04 -12.50
CA TRP A 277 -3.92 21.76 -11.85
C TRP A 277 -5.00 22.74 -12.35
N PRO A 278 -6.14 22.27 -12.86
CA PRO A 278 -7.13 23.14 -13.50
C PRO A 278 -8.02 23.91 -12.51
N GLY A 279 -7.74 23.83 -11.20
CA GLY A 279 -8.23 24.78 -10.19
C GLY A 279 -9.69 24.64 -9.74
N HIS A 280 -10.49 23.77 -10.36
CA HIS A 280 -11.95 23.76 -10.16
C HIS A 280 -12.49 22.63 -9.27
N ARG A 281 -11.63 21.70 -8.81
CA ARG A 281 -12.04 20.62 -7.89
C ARG A 281 -11.54 20.89 -6.47
N PRO A 282 -12.33 20.59 -5.43
CA PRO A 282 -11.86 20.54 -4.06
C PRO A 282 -10.60 19.69 -3.93
N LEU A 283 -9.58 20.26 -3.29
CA LEU A 283 -8.26 19.67 -3.15
C LEU A 283 -7.80 19.72 -1.68
N LEU A 284 -7.44 18.56 -1.14
CA LEU A 284 -6.72 18.42 0.12
C LEU A 284 -5.27 18.02 -0.17
N LEU A 285 -4.33 18.78 0.39
CA LEU A 285 -2.90 18.53 0.31
C LEU A 285 -2.35 18.23 1.70
N LEU A 286 -1.93 16.99 1.93
CA LEU A 286 -1.24 16.57 3.16
C LEU A 286 0.23 16.30 2.84
N ARG A 287 1.13 16.86 3.65
CA ARG A 287 2.57 16.58 3.58
C ARG A 287 3.14 16.33 4.97
N THR A 288 4.34 15.82 5.02
CA THR A 288 5.20 15.72 6.17
C THR A 288 6.29 16.79 6.12
N ASP A 289 6.98 16.98 7.24
CA ASP A 289 8.16 17.84 7.36
C ASP A 289 9.49 17.08 7.22
N GLY A 290 9.47 15.73 7.19
CA GLY A 290 10.66 14.89 7.06
C GLY A 290 10.98 14.39 5.66
N PHE A 291 10.08 14.58 4.67
CA PHE A 291 10.29 14.06 3.32
C PHE A 291 11.39 14.79 2.55
N GLU A 292 12.32 14.04 1.96
CA GLU A 292 13.39 14.59 1.12
C GLU A 292 12.88 15.42 -0.06
N GLY A 293 11.72 15.07 -0.61
CA GLY A 293 11.06 15.77 -1.72
C GLY A 293 10.31 17.04 -1.31
N ALA A 294 10.43 17.49 -0.05
CA ALA A 294 9.72 18.64 0.50
C ALA A 294 9.81 19.91 -0.37
N ALA A 295 10.98 20.27 -0.88
CA ALA A 295 11.16 21.47 -1.69
C ALA A 295 10.40 21.38 -3.03
N ARG A 296 10.39 20.21 -3.66
CA ARG A 296 9.63 19.96 -4.90
C ARG A 296 8.13 19.95 -4.64
N ILE A 297 7.68 19.39 -3.51
CA ILE A 297 6.29 19.49 -3.05
C ILE A 297 5.88 20.96 -2.88
N GLU A 298 6.70 21.77 -2.21
CA GLU A 298 6.43 23.20 -2.02
C GLU A 298 6.30 23.95 -3.34
N SER A 299 7.26 23.73 -4.25
CA SER A 299 7.26 24.36 -5.57
C SER A 299 6.05 23.93 -6.39
N SER A 300 5.77 22.62 -6.48
CA SER A 300 4.67 22.10 -7.29
C SER A 300 3.28 22.44 -6.74
N TRP A 301 3.16 22.70 -5.44
CA TRP A 301 1.90 23.11 -4.81
C TRP A 301 1.76 24.63 -4.71
N ALA A 302 2.77 25.41 -5.13
CA ALA A 302 2.74 26.87 -5.04
C ALA A 302 1.52 27.43 -5.79
N GLY A 303 0.83 28.39 -5.18
CA GLY A 303 -0.33 29.06 -5.79
C GLY A 303 -1.63 28.22 -5.86
N LEU A 304 -1.60 26.92 -5.58
CA LEU A 304 -2.81 26.08 -5.65
C LEU A 304 -3.80 26.39 -4.52
N ARG A 305 -5.07 26.66 -4.87
CA ARG A 305 -6.15 26.78 -3.88
C ARG A 305 -6.51 25.39 -3.35
N ALA A 306 -6.13 25.11 -2.09
CA ALA A 306 -6.36 23.82 -1.46
C ALA A 306 -6.47 23.95 0.07
N ARG A 307 -7.14 22.97 0.70
CA ARG A 307 -6.97 22.73 2.14
C ARG A 307 -5.62 22.07 2.36
N ARG A 308 -4.82 22.56 3.30
CA ARG A 308 -3.45 22.07 3.52
C ARG A 308 -3.21 21.68 4.97
N ARG A 309 -2.39 20.65 5.18
CA ARG A 309 -1.86 20.30 6.50
C ARG A 309 -0.45 19.72 6.36
N THR A 310 0.44 20.15 7.25
CA THR A 310 1.75 19.53 7.44
C THR A 310 1.72 18.68 8.71
N LEU A 311 2.12 17.42 8.60
CA LEU A 311 2.34 16.51 9.73
C LEU A 311 3.78 16.71 10.22
N ARG A 312 3.91 17.02 11.51
CA ARG A 312 5.22 17.30 12.12
C ARG A 312 5.85 16.04 12.69
N GLY A 313 7.17 15.93 12.58
CA GLY A 313 7.93 14.75 13.01
C GLY A 313 7.53 13.49 12.26
N ALA A 314 7.02 13.62 11.03
CA ALA A 314 6.58 12.52 10.18
C ALA A 314 7.46 12.45 8.94
N ASN A 315 7.47 11.29 8.27
CA ASN A 315 8.19 11.10 7.00
C ASN A 315 7.30 10.39 5.97
N HIS A 316 7.81 10.18 4.76
CA HIS A 316 7.05 9.88 3.55
C HIS A 316 6.03 8.74 3.68
N TRP A 317 6.34 7.67 4.41
CA TRP A 317 5.44 6.51 4.60
C TRP A 317 4.55 6.62 5.84
N ALA A 318 4.52 7.76 6.53
CA ALA A 318 3.57 8.02 7.61
C ALA A 318 2.10 8.05 7.14
N PHE A 319 1.86 8.13 5.82
CA PHE A 319 0.54 8.06 5.20
C PHE A 319 0.05 6.63 4.92
N THR A 320 0.88 5.62 5.16
CA THR A 320 0.58 4.21 4.86
C THR A 320 0.52 3.38 6.15
N ASP A 321 0.17 2.10 6.01
CA ASP A 321 0.17 1.16 7.13
C ASP A 321 1.57 0.96 7.76
N LEU A 322 2.65 1.40 7.10
CA LEU A 322 3.98 1.42 7.70
C LEU A 322 4.06 2.31 8.96
N ALA A 323 3.21 3.33 9.07
CA ALA A 323 3.08 4.15 10.27
C ALA A 323 2.70 3.33 11.53
N ALA A 324 1.96 2.24 11.36
CA ALA A 324 1.59 1.34 12.45
C ALA A 324 2.59 0.18 12.63
N VAL A 325 3.15 -0.30 11.52
CA VAL A 325 4.04 -1.47 11.50
C VAL A 325 5.44 -1.13 12.00
N VAL A 326 6.10 -0.13 11.41
CA VAL A 326 7.53 0.12 11.58
C VAL A 326 7.92 0.47 13.02
N PRO A 327 7.16 1.29 13.79
CA PRO A 327 7.46 1.52 15.20
C PRO A 327 7.45 0.24 16.04
N ARG A 328 6.59 -0.73 15.72
CA ARG A 328 6.55 -2.03 16.43
C ARG A 328 7.76 -2.89 16.09
N LEU A 329 8.16 -2.92 14.81
CA LEU A 329 9.38 -3.61 14.39
C LEU A 329 10.62 -3.01 15.09
N HIS A 330 10.67 -1.68 15.21
CA HIS A 330 11.73 -1.00 15.95
C HIS A 330 11.72 -1.35 17.44
N ALA A 331 10.56 -1.33 18.09
CA ALA A 331 10.42 -1.71 19.50
C ALA A 331 10.81 -3.18 19.76
N ALA A 332 10.66 -4.05 18.77
CA ALA A 332 11.10 -5.45 18.82
C ALA A 332 12.59 -5.64 18.46
N GLY A 333 13.34 -4.57 18.18
CA GLY A 333 14.76 -4.64 17.81
C GLY A 333 15.03 -5.14 16.39
N LEU A 334 14.00 -5.29 15.55
CA LEU A 334 14.14 -5.78 14.18
C LEU A 334 14.55 -4.68 13.20
N VAL A 335 14.22 -3.42 13.50
CA VAL A 335 14.49 -2.26 12.65
C VAL A 335 15.31 -1.21 13.40
N PRO A 336 16.45 -0.74 12.86
CA PRO A 336 17.21 0.35 13.44
C PRO A 336 16.40 1.65 13.51
N ARG A 337 16.69 2.50 14.50
CA ARG A 337 16.04 3.82 14.63
C ARG A 337 16.14 4.64 13.34
N ALA A 338 17.28 4.62 12.67
CA ALA A 338 17.49 5.37 11.42
C ALA A 338 16.51 4.95 10.31
N VAL A 339 16.26 3.64 10.14
CA VAL A 339 15.26 3.13 9.18
C VAL A 339 13.86 3.52 9.61
N ARG A 340 13.54 3.41 10.91
CA ARG A 340 12.23 3.83 11.43
C ARG A 340 11.97 5.31 11.17
N ASP A 341 12.90 6.18 11.55
CA ASP A 341 12.76 7.63 11.44
C ASP A 341 12.79 8.06 9.96
N GLY A 342 13.55 7.35 9.11
CA GLY A 342 13.55 7.53 7.66
C GLY A 342 12.22 7.15 6.98
N LEU A 343 11.54 6.11 7.45
CA LEU A 343 10.26 5.70 6.87
C LEU A 343 9.07 6.55 7.36
N VAL A 344 8.94 6.72 8.68
CA VAL A 344 7.72 7.27 9.29
C VAL A 344 7.95 8.53 10.13
N GLY A 345 9.20 8.97 10.25
CA GLY A 345 9.58 10.18 11.00
C GLY A 345 9.84 9.91 12.49
N PRO A 346 10.53 10.84 13.19
CA PRO A 346 10.92 10.67 14.59
C PRO A 346 9.76 10.83 15.60
N GLY A 347 8.67 11.47 15.21
CA GLY A 347 7.52 11.82 16.06
C GLY A 347 6.58 10.65 16.34
N ASP A 348 5.38 10.94 16.83
CA ASP A 348 4.36 9.93 17.12
C ASP A 348 3.61 9.50 15.85
N ALA A 349 3.90 8.29 15.36
CA ALA A 349 3.30 7.74 14.15
C ALA A 349 1.81 7.40 14.32
N ALA A 350 1.36 7.08 15.54
CA ALA A 350 -0.06 6.85 15.81
C ALA A 350 -0.83 8.19 15.77
N ALA A 351 -0.25 9.25 16.33
CA ALA A 351 -0.82 10.60 16.21
C ALA A 351 -0.85 11.08 14.76
N ALA A 352 0.19 10.80 13.96
CA ALA A 352 0.22 11.09 12.52
C ALA A 352 -0.91 10.35 11.79
N THR A 353 -1.07 9.04 12.04
CA THR A 353 -2.15 8.22 11.46
C THR A 353 -3.54 8.78 11.82
N ALA A 354 -3.75 9.15 13.08
CA ALA A 354 -5.00 9.74 13.55
C ALA A 354 -5.28 11.10 12.87
N ALA A 355 -4.25 11.93 12.67
CA ALA A 355 -4.37 13.18 11.95
C ALA A 355 -4.74 12.97 10.48
N VAL A 356 -4.10 12.03 9.78
CA VAL A 356 -4.43 11.66 8.39
C VAL A 356 -5.90 11.23 8.27
N ARG A 357 -6.34 10.28 9.11
CA ARG A 357 -7.73 9.81 9.15
C ARG A 357 -8.70 10.98 9.42
N HIS A 358 -8.40 11.84 10.39
CA HIS A 358 -9.22 13.00 10.72
C HIS A 358 -9.35 13.98 9.53
N GLU A 359 -8.24 14.34 8.91
CA GLU A 359 -8.21 15.31 7.82
C GLU A 359 -8.97 14.80 6.58
N LEU A 360 -8.74 13.54 6.22
CA LEU A 360 -9.41 12.88 5.09
C LEU A 360 -10.91 12.76 5.33
N ARG A 361 -11.35 12.24 6.49
CA ARG A 361 -12.78 12.15 6.80
C ARG A 361 -13.45 13.52 6.81
N GLY A 362 -12.82 14.52 7.42
CA GLY A 362 -13.36 15.87 7.47
C GLY A 362 -13.50 16.47 6.07
N PHE A 363 -12.52 16.26 5.20
CA PHE A 363 -12.56 16.70 3.81
C PHE A 363 -13.62 15.95 2.99
N LEU A 364 -13.54 14.63 2.92
CA LEU A 364 -14.47 13.80 2.15
C LEU A 364 -15.91 13.92 2.65
N GLY A 365 -16.11 14.08 3.95
CA GLY A 365 -17.41 14.34 4.57
C GLY A 365 -18.07 15.61 4.05
N ARG A 366 -17.30 16.68 3.85
CA ARG A 366 -17.80 17.94 3.28
C ARG A 366 -18.05 17.84 1.78
N GLU A 367 -17.11 17.26 1.03
CA GLU A 367 -17.18 17.29 -0.44
C GLU A 367 -18.13 16.25 -1.04
N LEU A 368 -18.26 15.08 -0.39
CA LEU A 368 -19.10 13.98 -0.87
C LEU A 368 -20.40 13.85 -0.07
N GLY A 369 -20.50 14.43 1.13
CA GLY A 369 -21.61 14.17 2.06
C GLY A 369 -21.61 12.75 2.62
N GLY A 370 -22.52 12.46 3.57
CA GLY A 370 -22.86 11.09 4.01
C GLY A 370 -21.82 10.32 4.84
N PHE A 371 -20.74 10.96 5.29
CA PHE A 371 -19.95 10.45 6.41
C PHE A 371 -20.64 10.89 7.71
N ARG A 372 -20.89 9.98 8.65
CA ARG A 372 -21.34 10.41 9.98
C ARG A 372 -20.18 11.14 10.65
N ALA A 373 -20.33 12.44 10.91
CA ALA A 373 -19.37 13.17 11.73
C ALA A 373 -19.37 12.52 13.12
N GLY A 374 -18.28 11.83 13.47
CA GLY A 374 -18.02 11.47 14.85
C GLY A 374 -17.98 12.77 15.65
N ALA A 375 -18.87 12.91 16.64
CA ALA A 375 -18.82 14.03 17.56
C ALA A 375 -17.39 14.13 18.15
N PRO A 376 -16.82 15.33 18.31
CA PRO A 376 -15.54 15.47 18.99
C PRO A 376 -15.70 14.85 20.38
N GLY A 377 -14.94 13.79 20.64
CA GLY A 377 -14.92 13.15 21.94
C GLY A 377 -14.64 14.22 22.98
N ARG A 378 -15.60 14.44 23.89
CA ARG A 378 -15.36 15.26 25.07
C ARG A 378 -14.21 14.61 25.82
N VAL A 379 -13.04 15.24 25.77
CA VAL A 379 -11.99 14.99 26.75
C VAL A 379 -12.62 15.30 28.10
N ARG A 380 -12.89 14.24 28.88
CA ARG A 380 -13.22 14.42 30.30
C ARG A 380 -11.96 15.01 30.93
N ARG A 381 -12.12 16.21 31.49
CA ARG A 381 -11.12 16.87 32.32
C ARG A 381 -10.80 16.04 33.55
#